data_AF-A0A5B9QTS7-F1
#
_entry.id   AF-A0A5B9QTS7-F1
#
_cell.length_a   1.000
_cell.length_b   1.000
_cell.length_c   1.000
_cell.angle_alpha   90.00
_cell.angle_beta   90.00
_cell.angle_gamma   90.00
#
_symmetry.space_group_name_H-M   'P 1'
#
loop_
_entity.id
_entity.type
_entity.pdbx_description
1 polymer ?
#
loop_
_entity_poly.entity_id
_entity_poly.type
_entity_poly.pdbx_seq_one_letter_code
_entity_poly.pdbx_strand_id
1 'polypeptide(L)'
;MSDYPYNFDAEIVKYDFGKMYYSVVYAPKDVISQIDFTKSKRLRIDGEINGVRIEAALMPTKGKWYIMVSKKLQKFLGRTLGDTVSVRFDIANQDAITVPMELQFALEANDAARAVWDSWTPGKRRGFCHRVDSAKMPETRERRVEEVLERLNEEG
;
A
#
# COMPACT_ATOMS: atom_id res chain seq x y z
N MET A 1 0.91 -17.17 19.10
CA MET A 1 0.05 -15.98 19.15
C MET A 1 0.24 -15.25 17.84
N SER A 2 -0.83 -14.81 17.18
CA SER A 2 -0.71 -13.98 15.97
C SER A 2 -0.24 -12.59 16.42
N ASP A 3 0.84 -12.07 15.86
CA ASP A 3 1.37 -10.73 16.18
C ASP A 3 0.44 -9.59 15.71
N TYR A 4 -0.61 -9.91 14.93
CA TYR A 4 -1.59 -8.95 14.46
C TYR A 4 -2.80 -8.82 15.39
N PRO A 5 -3.20 -7.58 15.77
CA PRO A 5 -4.35 -7.34 16.65
C PRO A 5 -5.68 -7.65 15.98
N TYR A 6 -5.78 -7.51 14.66
CA TYR A 6 -7.00 -7.79 13.90
C TYR A 6 -6.87 -9.11 13.15
N ASN A 7 -7.80 -10.03 13.36
CA ASN A 7 -7.82 -11.33 12.68
C ASN A 7 -9.25 -11.81 12.46
N PHE A 8 -9.50 -12.44 11.31
CA PHE A 8 -10.79 -13.05 10.98
C PHE A 8 -10.65 -13.99 9.78
N ASP A 9 -11.61 -14.90 9.63
CA ASP A 9 -11.76 -15.69 8.41
C ASP A 9 -12.90 -15.11 7.56
N ALA A 10 -12.70 -15.02 6.24
CA ALA A 10 -13.69 -14.49 5.32
C ALA A 10 -13.61 -15.15 3.94
N GLU A 11 -14.76 -15.20 3.27
CA GLU A 11 -14.86 -15.66 1.88
C GLU A 11 -14.32 -14.60 0.91
N ILE A 12 -13.57 -15.04 -0.09
CA ILE A 12 -13.19 -14.21 -1.23
C ILE A 12 -14.42 -14.02 -2.12
N VAL A 13 -14.98 -12.81 -2.14
CA VAL A 13 -16.20 -12.49 -2.88
C VAL A 13 -15.96 -11.48 -3.99
N LYS A 14 -16.94 -11.34 -4.89
CA LYS A 14 -16.91 -10.31 -5.92
C LYS A 14 -17.32 -8.96 -5.35
N TYR A 15 -16.59 -7.92 -5.74
CA TYR A 15 -16.97 -6.52 -5.55
C TYR A 15 -17.05 -5.85 -6.92
N ASP A 16 -18.26 -5.48 -7.31
CA ASP A 16 -18.50 -4.84 -8.60
C ASP A 16 -18.07 -3.37 -8.58
N PHE A 17 -17.31 -2.99 -9.61
CA PHE A 17 -16.80 -1.64 -9.83
C PHE A 17 -17.06 -1.23 -11.29
N GLY A 18 -18.24 -0.67 -11.53
CA GLY A 18 -18.70 -0.33 -12.87
C GLY A 18 -18.89 -1.60 -13.72
N LYS A 19 -18.14 -1.70 -14.84
CA LYS A 19 -18.16 -2.87 -15.74
C LYS A 19 -17.19 -3.98 -15.34
N MET A 20 -16.37 -3.76 -14.31
CA MET A 20 -15.36 -4.70 -13.83
C MET A 20 -15.73 -5.18 -12.44
N TYR A 21 -15.15 -6.30 -12.00
CA TYR A 21 -15.23 -6.72 -10.60
C TYR A 21 -13.83 -6.99 -10.06
N TYR A 22 -13.67 -6.82 -8.76
CA TYR A 22 -12.51 -7.23 -8.01
C TYR A 22 -12.86 -8.38 -7.08
N SER A 23 -11.89 -9.23 -6.78
CA SER A 23 -12.00 -10.20 -5.70
C SER A 23 -11.57 -9.53 -4.40
N VAL A 24 -12.40 -9.63 -3.37
CA VAL A 24 -12.20 -8.95 -2.09
C VAL A 24 -12.59 -9.85 -0.93
N VAL A 25 -12.09 -9.52 0.25
CA VAL A 25 -12.60 -10.02 1.53
C VAL A 25 -13.16 -8.85 2.32
N TYR A 26 -14.35 -9.01 2.89
CA TYR A 26 -14.94 -7.99 3.75
C TYR A 26 -14.49 -8.19 5.19
N ALA A 27 -14.04 -7.11 5.82
CA ALA A 27 -13.74 -7.11 7.23
C ALA A 27 -15.05 -7.16 8.05
N PRO A 28 -15.16 -8.05 9.05
CA PRO A 28 -16.31 -8.13 9.95
C PRO A 28 -16.57 -6.82 10.71
N LYS A 29 -17.83 -6.59 11.10
CA LYS A 29 -18.23 -5.34 11.77
C LYS A 29 -17.54 -5.14 13.12
N ASP A 30 -17.38 -6.21 13.89
CA ASP A 30 -16.72 -6.26 15.18
C ASP A 30 -15.23 -5.88 15.08
N VAL A 31 -14.54 -6.31 14.01
CA VAL A 31 -13.17 -5.86 13.70
C VAL A 31 -13.17 -4.37 13.34
N ILE A 32 -14.07 -3.95 12.44
CA ILE A 32 -14.15 -2.56 11.98
C ILE A 32 -14.51 -1.58 13.11
N SER A 33 -15.34 -1.98 14.08
CA SER A 33 -15.67 -1.12 15.23
C SER A 33 -14.50 -0.82 16.16
N GLN A 34 -13.40 -1.57 16.06
CA GLN A 34 -12.21 -1.41 16.89
C GLN A 34 -11.14 -0.50 16.24
N ILE A 35 -11.37 -0.02 15.02
CA ILE A 35 -10.38 0.74 14.24
C ILE A 35 -10.76 2.24 14.22
N ASP A 36 -9.76 3.09 14.46
CA ASP A 36 -9.92 4.55 14.35
C ASP A 36 -9.90 5.00 12.87
N PHE A 37 -11.04 5.52 12.41
CA PHE A 37 -11.21 6.09 11.08
C PHE A 37 -11.45 7.61 11.10
N THR A 38 -11.03 8.31 12.15
CA THR A 38 -11.21 9.77 12.30
C THR A 38 -10.44 10.56 11.24
N LYS A 39 -9.18 10.19 10.98
CA LYS A 39 -8.32 10.88 10.00
C LYS A 39 -8.63 10.50 8.55
N SER A 40 -8.97 9.23 8.31
CA SER A 40 -9.25 8.71 6.97
C SER A 40 -10.17 7.50 7.03
N LYS A 41 -11.08 7.37 6.05
CA LYS A 41 -11.91 6.16 5.87
C LYS A 41 -11.16 5.03 5.16
N ARG A 42 -10.06 5.33 4.47
CA ARG A 42 -9.17 4.35 3.83
C ARG A 42 -7.86 4.31 4.60
N LEU A 43 -7.46 3.13 5.08
CA LEU A 43 -6.24 2.96 5.85
C LEU A 43 -5.31 1.99 5.15
N ARG A 44 -4.00 2.24 5.24
CA ARG A 44 -2.97 1.26 4.94
C ARG A 44 -2.94 0.23 6.06
N ILE A 45 -2.76 -1.02 5.66
CA ILE A 45 -2.61 -2.14 6.56
C ILE A 45 -1.38 -2.92 6.18
N ASP A 46 -0.82 -3.57 7.19
CA ASP A 46 0.30 -4.47 7.04
C ASP A 46 -0.10 -5.78 7.73
N GLY A 47 -0.20 -6.85 6.95
CA GLY A 47 -0.78 -8.10 7.43
C GLY A 47 -0.40 -9.32 6.62
N GLU A 48 -1.20 -10.36 6.74
CA GLU A 48 -1.09 -11.59 5.99
C GLU A 48 -2.48 -12.13 5.63
N ILE A 49 -2.53 -12.89 4.54
CA ILE A 49 -3.68 -13.72 4.17
C ILE A 49 -3.18 -15.15 4.03
N ASN A 50 -3.71 -16.09 4.81
CA ASN A 50 -3.23 -17.48 4.92
C ASN A 50 -1.69 -17.57 5.09
N GLY A 51 -1.10 -16.71 5.91
CA GLY A 51 0.35 -16.66 6.16
C GLY A 51 1.19 -15.98 5.07
N VAL A 52 0.57 -15.45 4.01
CA VAL A 52 1.27 -14.71 2.96
C VAL A 52 1.23 -13.22 3.26
N ARG A 53 2.40 -12.61 3.41
CA ARG A 53 2.56 -11.19 3.70
C ARG A 53 1.86 -10.32 2.67
N ILE A 54 1.12 -9.33 3.15
CA ILE A 54 0.47 -8.29 2.36
C ILE A 54 0.71 -6.91 2.96
N GLU A 55 1.08 -5.96 2.10
CA GLU A 55 0.85 -4.54 2.33
C GLU A 55 -0.34 -4.13 1.48
N ALA A 56 -1.42 -3.69 2.11
CA ALA A 56 -2.68 -3.45 1.41
C ALA A 56 -3.39 -2.19 1.94
N ALA A 57 -4.54 -1.91 1.34
CA ALA A 57 -5.45 -0.89 1.84
C ALA A 57 -6.75 -1.55 2.33
N LEU A 58 -7.16 -1.18 3.54
CA LEU A 58 -8.50 -1.39 4.04
C LEU A 58 -9.40 -0.27 3.48
N MET A 59 -10.24 -0.62 2.50
CA MET A 59 -10.98 0.34 1.70
C MET A 59 -12.46 0.38 2.07
N PRO A 60 -13.07 1.58 2.20
CA PRO A 60 -14.48 1.72 2.51
C PRO A 60 -15.36 1.46 1.27
N THR A 61 -16.52 0.86 1.48
CA THR A 61 -17.59 0.72 0.47
C THR A 61 -18.95 0.56 1.15
N LYS A 62 -19.93 1.43 0.84
CA LYS A 62 -21.34 1.31 1.30
C LYS A 62 -21.49 0.85 2.78
N GLY A 63 -20.74 1.44 3.70
CA GLY A 63 -20.79 1.11 5.15
C GLY A 63 -20.05 -0.17 5.58
N LYS A 64 -19.29 -0.79 4.67
CA LYS A 64 -18.37 -1.91 4.91
C LYS A 64 -16.95 -1.52 4.55
N TRP A 65 -15.99 -2.35 4.94
CA TRP A 65 -14.61 -2.24 4.52
C TRP A 65 -14.12 -3.56 3.96
N TYR A 66 -13.23 -3.48 2.97
CA TYR A 66 -12.70 -4.64 2.31
C TYR A 66 -11.21 -4.52 2.02
N ILE A 67 -10.58 -5.67 1.83
CA ILE A 67 -9.20 -5.81 1.36
C ILE A 67 -9.26 -6.52 0.01
N MET A 68 -8.51 -6.02 -0.97
CA MET A 68 -8.42 -6.68 -2.28
C MET A 68 -7.58 -7.94 -2.22
N VAL A 69 -8.08 -9.01 -2.84
CA VAL A 69 -7.32 -10.24 -3.06
C VAL A 69 -7.00 -10.32 -4.55
N SER A 70 -5.88 -9.71 -4.95
CA SER A 70 -5.47 -9.63 -6.36
C SER A 70 -5.37 -11.01 -7.01
N LYS A 71 -5.44 -11.08 -8.35
CA LYS A 71 -5.26 -12.35 -9.08
C LYS A 71 -3.89 -13.01 -8.82
N LYS A 72 -2.85 -12.20 -8.64
CA LYS A 72 -1.51 -12.69 -8.24
C LYS A 72 -1.56 -13.33 -6.86
N LEU A 73 -2.21 -12.68 -5.89
CA LEU A 73 -2.35 -13.21 -4.54
C LEU A 73 -3.19 -14.49 -4.52
N GLN A 74 -4.33 -14.52 -5.22
CA GLN A 74 -5.15 -15.72 -5.43
C GLN A 74 -4.31 -16.91 -5.93
N LYS A 75 -3.52 -16.69 -6.99
CA LYS A 75 -2.64 -17.72 -7.56
C LYS A 75 -1.61 -18.21 -6.55
N PHE A 76 -1.00 -17.28 -5.80
CA PHE A 76 0.02 -17.61 -4.81
C PHE A 76 -0.56 -18.40 -3.62
N LEU A 77 -1.80 -18.10 -3.23
CA LEU A 77 -2.53 -18.79 -2.17
C LEU A 77 -3.13 -20.13 -2.61
N GLY A 78 -3.25 -20.36 -3.92
CA GLY A 78 -4.05 -21.47 -4.45
C GLY A 78 -5.54 -21.32 -4.10
N ARG A 79 -6.04 -20.07 -4.00
CA ARG A 79 -7.42 -19.74 -3.62
C ARG A 79 -8.08 -18.84 -4.64
N THR A 80 -9.40 -18.92 -4.76
CA THR A 80 -10.20 -18.13 -5.70
C THR A 80 -11.52 -17.67 -5.08
N LEU A 81 -12.39 -17.09 -5.90
CA LEU A 81 -13.73 -16.67 -5.47
C LEU A 81 -14.50 -17.85 -4.86
N GLY A 82 -15.14 -17.63 -3.72
CA GLY A 82 -15.84 -18.67 -2.96
C GLY A 82 -15.00 -19.36 -1.89
N ASP A 83 -13.67 -19.27 -1.96
CA ASP A 83 -12.81 -19.84 -0.92
C ASP A 83 -12.75 -18.95 0.32
N THR A 84 -12.72 -19.57 1.50
CA THR A 84 -12.42 -18.90 2.77
C THR A 84 -10.91 -18.74 2.95
N VAL A 85 -10.50 -17.55 3.39
CA VAL A 85 -9.12 -17.24 3.79
C VAL A 85 -9.09 -16.63 5.19
N SER A 86 -8.01 -16.88 5.91
CA SER A 86 -7.68 -16.25 7.18
C SER A 86 -6.90 -14.97 6.93
N VAL A 87 -7.41 -13.86 7.43
CA VAL A 87 -6.82 -12.52 7.29
C VAL A 87 -6.36 -12.05 8.66
N ARG A 88 -5.14 -11.53 8.74
CA ARG A 88 -4.55 -10.98 9.97
C ARG A 88 -3.80 -9.71 9.63
N PHE A 89 -4.01 -8.60 10.33
CA PHE A 89 -3.33 -7.34 10.02
C PHE A 89 -3.26 -6.39 11.22
N ASP A 90 -2.40 -5.39 11.08
CA ASP A 90 -2.40 -4.17 11.88
C ASP A 90 -2.56 -2.93 10.97
N ILE A 91 -2.92 -1.80 11.56
CA ILE A 91 -2.91 -0.51 10.88
C ILE A 91 -1.46 -0.08 10.67
N ALA A 92 -1.05 0.00 9.40
CA ALA A 92 0.31 0.38 9.05
C ALA A 92 0.56 1.87 9.29
N ASN A 93 1.81 2.31 9.20
CA ASN A 93 2.13 3.73 9.12
C ASN A 93 1.52 4.32 7.83
N GLN A 94 0.56 5.24 8.00
CA GLN A 94 -0.19 5.85 6.89
C GLN A 94 0.69 6.74 6.00
N ASP A 95 1.80 7.24 6.56
CA ASP A 95 2.75 8.12 5.89
C ASP A 95 4.03 7.40 5.47
N ALA A 96 4.14 6.08 5.68
CA ALA A 96 5.30 5.33 5.19
C ALA A 96 5.47 5.54 3.68
N ILE A 97 6.70 5.71 3.23
CA ILE A 97 7.02 5.84 1.81
C ILE A 97 8.17 4.88 1.54
N THR A 98 7.93 3.89 0.70
CA THR A 98 9.00 3.05 0.18
C THR A 98 9.72 3.86 -0.88
N VAL A 99 10.87 4.41 -0.51
CA VAL A 99 11.74 5.15 -1.43
C VAL A 99 12.52 4.12 -2.26
N PRO A 100 12.48 4.18 -3.60
CA PRO A 100 13.29 3.30 -4.45
C PRO A 100 14.77 3.45 -4.10
N MET A 101 15.50 2.34 -4.13
CA MET A 101 16.87 2.25 -3.66
C MET A 101 17.79 3.26 -4.36
N GLU A 102 17.62 3.45 -5.66
CA GLU A 102 18.40 4.38 -6.48
C GLU A 102 18.16 5.83 -6.06
N LEU A 103 16.91 6.19 -5.76
CA LEU A 103 16.56 7.52 -5.25
C LEU A 103 17.06 7.71 -3.81
N GLN A 104 16.99 6.67 -2.98
CA GLN A 104 17.50 6.71 -1.63
C GLN A 104 19.01 7.01 -1.62
N PHE A 105 19.80 6.28 -2.40
CA PHE A 105 21.24 6.52 -2.50
C PHE A 105 21.56 7.93 -3.02
N ALA A 106 20.81 8.41 -4.00
CA ALA A 106 20.98 9.77 -4.52
C ALA A 106 20.68 10.86 -3.47
N LEU A 107 19.65 10.66 -2.65
CA LEU A 107 19.32 11.58 -1.55
C LEU A 107 20.36 11.52 -0.43
N GLU A 108 20.87 10.33 -0.10
CA GLU A 108 21.93 10.15 0.91
C GLU A 108 23.27 10.78 0.48
N ALA A 109 23.50 10.91 -0.83
CA ALA A 109 24.68 11.57 -1.39
C ALA A 109 24.57 13.11 -1.43
N ASN A 110 23.40 13.70 -1.12
CA ASN A 110 23.16 15.14 -1.21
C ASN A 110 22.27 15.65 -0.06
N ASP A 111 22.92 16.15 0.99
CA ASP A 111 22.25 16.65 2.20
C ASP A 111 21.27 17.81 1.93
N ALA A 112 21.56 18.68 0.95
CA ALA A 112 20.67 19.79 0.60
C ALA A 112 19.39 19.27 -0.04
N ALA A 113 19.51 18.37 -1.02
CA ALA A 113 18.35 17.71 -1.64
C ALA A 113 17.57 16.89 -0.61
N ARG A 114 18.25 16.26 0.36
CA ARG A 114 17.61 15.51 1.44
C ARG A 114 16.75 16.41 2.34
N ALA A 115 17.25 17.59 2.71
CA ALA A 115 16.51 18.54 3.53
C ALA A 115 15.22 19.00 2.84
N VAL A 116 15.29 19.35 1.55
CA VAL A 116 14.11 19.72 0.74
C VAL A 116 13.15 18.54 0.63
N TRP A 117 13.65 17.35 0.36
CA TRP A 117 12.84 16.13 0.25
C TRP A 117 12.06 15.85 1.53
N ASP A 118 12.71 15.96 2.69
CA ASP A 118 12.06 15.70 3.97
C ASP A 118 11.01 16.78 4.32
N SER A 119 11.14 18.00 3.78
CA SER A 119 10.11 19.04 3.86
C SER A 119 8.85 18.74 3.02
N TRP A 120 8.96 17.93 1.97
CA TRP A 120 7.82 17.62 1.10
C TRP A 120 6.75 16.82 1.82
N THR A 121 5.48 17.08 1.47
CA THR A 121 4.36 16.30 1.98
C THR A 121 4.51 14.82 1.61
N PRO A 122 4.00 13.88 2.44
CA PRO A 122 4.08 12.47 2.12
C PRO A 122 3.46 12.10 0.77
N GLY A 123 2.41 12.81 0.35
CA GLY A 123 1.80 12.66 -0.97
C GLY A 123 2.75 12.99 -2.12
N LYS A 124 3.48 14.11 -2.02
CA LYS A 124 4.45 14.53 -3.05
C LYS A 124 5.60 13.53 -3.17
N ARG A 125 6.21 13.15 -2.04
CA ARG A 125 7.25 12.13 -1.99
C ARG A 125 6.78 10.79 -2.58
N ARG A 126 5.57 10.33 -2.25
CA ARG A 126 4.97 9.11 -2.84
C ARG A 126 4.82 9.21 -4.35
N GLY A 127 4.38 10.35 -4.88
CA GLY A 127 4.21 10.56 -6.31
C GLY A 127 5.53 10.35 -7.07
N PHE A 128 6.62 10.93 -6.57
CA PHE A 128 7.94 10.76 -7.17
C PHE A 128 8.51 9.35 -6.98
N CYS A 129 8.35 8.73 -5.80
CA CYS A 129 8.73 7.33 -5.59
C CYS A 129 8.03 6.39 -6.57
N HIS A 130 6.72 6.55 -6.75
CA HIS A 130 5.94 5.78 -7.72
C HIS A 130 6.39 6.04 -9.17
N ARG A 131 6.70 7.31 -9.52
CA ARG A 131 7.26 7.64 -10.83
C ARG A 131 8.56 6.87 -11.07
N VAL A 132 9.51 6.88 -10.14
CA VAL A 132 10.76 6.12 -10.28
C VAL A 132 10.48 4.62 -10.37
N ASP A 133 9.74 4.04 -9.42
CA ASP A 133 9.55 2.58 -9.33
C ASP A 133 8.76 1.97 -10.50
N SER A 134 7.84 2.74 -11.10
CA SER A 134 7.06 2.30 -12.26
C SER A 134 7.90 2.04 -13.53
N ALA A 135 9.15 2.51 -13.59
CA ALA A 135 10.06 2.23 -14.69
C ALA A 135 10.61 0.80 -14.60
N LYS A 136 10.53 0.04 -15.71
CA LYS A 136 11.03 -1.34 -15.77
C LYS A 136 12.52 -1.43 -16.12
N MET A 137 13.04 -0.44 -16.83
CA MET A 137 14.43 -0.40 -17.27
C MET A 137 15.28 0.39 -16.28
N PRO A 138 16.45 -0.12 -15.85
CA PRO A 138 17.35 0.58 -14.92
C PRO A 138 17.71 1.99 -15.38
N GLU A 139 18.07 2.16 -16.65
CA GLU A 139 18.41 3.47 -17.24
C GLU A 139 17.25 4.49 -17.10
N THR A 140 16.01 4.02 -17.21
CA THR A 140 14.84 4.89 -17.04
C THR A 140 14.59 5.24 -15.57
N ARG A 141 14.97 4.35 -14.64
CA ARG A 141 14.91 4.63 -13.20
C ARG A 141 15.94 5.70 -12.84
N GLU A 142 17.18 5.56 -13.28
CA GLU A 142 18.26 6.53 -13.06
C GLU A 142 17.90 7.90 -13.58
N ARG A 143 17.46 8.01 -14.85
CA ARG A 143 17.01 9.29 -15.43
C ARG A 143 15.86 9.93 -14.63
N ARG A 144 14.94 9.13 -14.09
CA ARG A 144 13.84 9.65 -13.25
C ARG A 144 14.32 10.06 -11.86
N VAL A 145 15.38 9.45 -11.34
CA VAL A 145 16.04 9.92 -10.10
C VAL A 145 16.68 11.28 -10.34
N GLU A 146 17.40 11.45 -11.45
CA GLU A 146 17.99 12.74 -11.84
C GLU A 146 16.92 13.84 -11.94
N GLU A 147 15.79 13.58 -12.62
CA GLU A 147 14.64 14.51 -12.68
C GLU A 147 14.12 14.91 -11.29
N VAL A 148 14.15 13.99 -10.31
CA VAL A 148 13.73 14.28 -8.93
C VAL A 148 14.74 15.19 -8.24
N LEU A 149 16.05 14.91 -8.39
CA LEU A 149 17.11 15.71 -7.81
C LEU A 149 17.14 17.13 -8.38
N GLU A 150 16.97 17.28 -9.69
CA GLU A 150 16.80 18.58 -10.34
C GLU A 150 15.66 19.36 -9.70
N ARG A 151 14.53 18.69 -9.48
CA ARG A 151 13.36 19.34 -8.90
C ARG A 151 13.50 19.70 -7.43
N LEU A 152 14.32 18.94 -6.69
CA LEU A 152 14.69 19.28 -5.32
C LEU A 152 15.63 20.48 -5.27
N ASN A 153 16.59 20.57 -6.20
CA ASN A 153 17.52 21.69 -6.28
C ASN A 153 16.82 23.01 -6.64
N GLU A 154 15.76 22.98 -7.45
CA GLU A 154 14.98 24.19 -7.80
C GLU A 154 14.08 24.69 -6.67
N GLU A 155 13.78 23.84 -5.67
CA GLU A 155 12.90 24.16 -4.54
C GLU A 155 13.65 24.43 -3.22
N GLY A 156 14.97 24.21 -3.18
CA GLY A 156 15.85 24.48 -2.04
C GLY A 156 16.49 25.85 -2.08
#